data_AF-A0A0F9LEA0-F1
#
_entry.id   AF-A0A0F9LEA0-F1
#
_cell.length_a   1.000
_cell.length_b   1.000
_cell.length_c   1.000
_cell.angle_alpha   90.00
_cell.angle_beta   90.00
_cell.angle_gamma   90.00
#
_symmetry.space_group_name_H-M   'P 1'
#
loop_
_entity.id
_entity.type
_entity.pdbx_description
1 polymer ?
#
loop_
_entity_poly.entity_id
_entity_poly.type
_entity_poly.pdbx_seq_one_letter_code
_entity_poly.pdbx_strand_id
1 'polypeptide(L)'
;MAMNNDRYRDKVRKLLALAESNNPYEAERALSQAKKIMAKYNISAQDSEIVEITAIPVPRKRLKDYESLMIACIREVSGCEIFFKSRYENQKWHCYPQFVGVTSDASMAAYCFDVLYSQLVRY
;
A
#
# COMPACT_ATOMS: atom_id res chain seq x y z
N MET A 1 18.98 -19.76 -16.81
CA MET A 1 18.69 -20.02 -15.39
C MET A 1 17.84 -18.95 -14.69
N ALA A 2 17.52 -17.80 -15.30
CA ALA A 2 16.69 -16.75 -14.67
C ALA A 2 15.16 -16.97 -14.74
N MET A 3 14.68 -17.64 -15.79
CA MET A 3 13.25 -17.74 -16.13
C MET A 3 12.38 -18.52 -15.11
N ASN A 4 12.99 -19.27 -14.19
CA ASN A 4 12.25 -20.10 -13.23
C ASN A 4 11.88 -19.31 -11.95
N ASN A 5 12.73 -18.37 -11.52
CA ASN A 5 12.52 -17.61 -10.27
C ASN A 5 11.34 -16.65 -10.36
N ASP A 6 11.15 -15.96 -11.50
CA ASP A 6 10.05 -15.01 -11.71
C ASP A 6 8.68 -15.69 -11.56
N ARG A 7 8.54 -16.91 -12.12
CA ARG A 7 7.30 -17.70 -11.98
C ARG A 7 7.02 -18.08 -10.52
N TYR A 8 8.06 -18.34 -9.73
CA TYR A 8 7.89 -18.67 -8.30
C TYR A 8 7.57 -17.44 -7.47
N ARG A 9 8.11 -16.27 -7.80
CA ARG A 9 7.74 -15.00 -7.15
C ARG A 9 6.29 -14.62 -7.42
N ASP A 10 5.83 -14.75 -8.66
CA ASP A 10 4.43 -14.55 -9.01
C ASP A 10 3.50 -15.50 -8.26
N LYS A 11 3.94 -16.75 -8.08
CA LYS A 11 3.19 -17.75 -7.32
C LYS A 11 3.15 -17.41 -5.83
N VAL A 12 4.27 -16.94 -5.27
CA VAL A 12 4.36 -16.48 -3.88
C VAL A 12 3.43 -15.29 -3.65
N ARG A 13 3.46 -14.28 -4.52
CA ARG A 13 2.58 -13.10 -4.47
C ARG A 13 1.11 -13.50 -4.43
N LYS A 14 0.68 -14.40 -5.32
CA LYS A 14 -0.71 -14.91 -5.33
C LYS A 14 -1.08 -15.69 -4.06
N LEU A 15 -0.16 -16.48 -3.52
CA LEU A 15 -0.40 -17.23 -2.28
C LEU A 15 -0.46 -16.30 -1.06
N LEU A 16 0.34 -15.24 -1.01
CA LEU A 16 0.26 -14.23 0.05
C LEU A 16 -1.05 -13.46 -0.01
N ALA A 17 -1.50 -13.04 -1.19
CA ALA A 17 -2.82 -12.42 -1.34
C ALA A 17 -3.95 -13.36 -0.91
N LEU A 18 -3.85 -14.67 -1.22
CA LEU A 18 -4.83 -15.66 -0.77
C LEU A 18 -4.80 -15.87 0.76
N ALA A 19 -3.63 -15.67 1.38
CA ALA A 19 -3.46 -15.74 2.82
C ALA A 19 -4.18 -14.63 3.59
N GLU A 20 -4.60 -13.54 2.93
CA GLU A 20 -5.39 -12.45 3.51
C GLU A 20 -6.91 -12.72 3.44
N SER A 21 -7.34 -13.86 2.89
CA SER A 21 -8.77 -14.19 2.74
C SER A 21 -9.46 -14.52 4.08
N ASN A 22 -10.79 -14.33 4.12
CA ASN A 22 -11.62 -14.56 5.31
C ASN A 22 -11.79 -16.04 5.71
N ASN A 23 -11.17 -16.99 4.99
CA ASN A 23 -11.24 -18.41 5.29
C ASN A 23 -9.95 -18.87 5.99
N PRO A 24 -9.96 -19.12 7.32
CA PRO A 24 -8.75 -19.41 8.08
C PRO A 24 -7.97 -20.63 7.57
N TYR A 25 -8.67 -21.68 7.14
CA TYR A 25 -8.05 -22.90 6.65
C TYR A 25 -7.34 -22.70 5.31
N GLU A 26 -7.95 -21.92 4.42
CA GLU A 26 -7.35 -21.58 3.13
C GLU A 26 -6.18 -20.61 3.30
N ALA A 27 -6.34 -19.63 4.19
CA ALA A 27 -5.31 -18.65 4.51
C ALA A 27 -4.05 -19.31 5.08
N GLU A 28 -4.19 -20.18 6.09
CA GLU A 28 -3.07 -20.89 6.71
C GLU A 28 -2.35 -21.80 5.71
N ARG A 29 -3.12 -22.50 4.86
CA ARG A 29 -2.55 -23.39 3.84
C ARG A 29 -1.80 -22.60 2.77
N ALA A 30 -2.34 -21.47 2.33
CA ALA A 30 -1.71 -20.59 1.36
C ALA A 30 -0.39 -20.01 1.91
N LEU A 31 -0.40 -19.54 3.15
CA LEU A 31 0.77 -18.98 3.84
C LEU A 31 1.88 -20.03 4.05
N SER A 32 1.51 -21.24 4.48
CA SER A 32 2.45 -22.36 4.60
C SER A 32 3.09 -22.71 3.26
N GLN A 33 2.30 -22.71 2.18
CA GLN A 33 2.79 -22.98 0.83
C GLN A 33 3.72 -21.87 0.32
N ALA A 34 3.38 -20.60 0.57
CA ALA A 34 4.23 -19.46 0.22
C ALA A 34 5.61 -19.56 0.89
N LYS A 35 5.65 -19.82 2.21
CA LYS A 35 6.89 -19.99 2.98
C LYS A 35 7.79 -21.11 2.43
N LYS A 36 7.20 -22.25 2.04
CA LYS A 36 7.95 -23.37 1.44
C LYS A 36 8.61 -22.99 0.11
N ILE A 37 7.90 -22.24 -0.74
CA ILE A 37 8.43 -21.78 -2.03
C ILE A 37 9.52 -20.74 -1.79
N MET A 38 9.31 -19.78 -0.89
CA MET A 38 10.31 -18.77 -0.52
C MET A 38 11.62 -19.42 -0.06
N ALA A 39 11.55 -20.38 0.86
CA ALA A 39 12.72 -21.10 1.36
C ALA A 39 13.43 -21.91 0.25
N LYS A 40 12.68 -22.55 -0.65
CA LYS A 40 13.24 -23.40 -1.70
C LYS A 40 13.98 -22.60 -2.78
N TYR A 41 13.52 -21.40 -3.10
CA TYR A 41 14.06 -20.56 -4.17
C TYR A 41 14.83 -19.34 -3.65
N ASN A 42 15.11 -19.28 -2.34
CA ASN A 42 15.79 -18.18 -1.66
C ASN A 42 15.17 -16.79 -1.98
N ILE A 43 13.83 -16.74 -1.99
CA ILE A 43 13.08 -15.52 -2.26
C ILE A 43 12.87 -14.79 -0.92
N SER A 44 13.34 -13.54 -0.85
CA SER A 44 13.17 -12.69 0.34
C SER A 44 11.73 -12.18 0.48
N ALA A 45 11.26 -12.01 1.71
CA ALA A 45 9.99 -11.31 1.97
C ALA A 45 10.03 -9.83 1.58
N GLN A 46 11.23 -9.26 1.43
CA GLN A 46 11.46 -7.87 0.98
C GLN A 46 11.76 -7.79 -0.52
N ASP A 47 11.62 -8.89 -1.27
CA ASP A 47 11.81 -8.88 -2.72
C ASP A 47 10.74 -7.97 -3.34
N SER A 48 11.19 -6.95 -4.09
CA SER A 48 10.33 -5.94 -4.72
C SER A 48 9.32 -6.56 -5.70
N GLU A 49 9.55 -7.78 -6.18
CA GLU A 49 8.62 -8.51 -7.05
C GLU A 49 7.46 -9.17 -6.27
N ILE A 50 7.53 -9.26 -4.94
CA ILE A 50 6.46 -9.78 -4.07
C ILE A 50 5.63 -8.66 -3.47
N VAL A 51 6.30 -7.55 -3.11
CA VAL A 51 5.67 -6.45 -2.40
C VAL A 51 4.72 -5.69 -3.33
N GLU A 52 3.46 -5.55 -2.91
CA GLU A 52 2.49 -4.77 -3.65
C GLU A 52 2.64 -3.28 -3.29
N ILE A 53 2.80 -2.44 -4.32
CA ILE A 53 2.80 -0.99 -4.20
C ILE A 53 1.39 -0.50 -4.54
N THR A 54 0.78 0.23 -3.61
CA THR A 54 -0.55 0.81 -3.82
C THR A 54 -0.50 2.33 -3.66
N ALA A 55 -1.49 2.98 -4.29
CA ALA A 55 -1.68 4.43 -4.20
C ALA A 55 -3.03 4.71 -3.54
N ILE A 56 -3.00 5.11 -2.27
CA ILE A 56 -4.21 5.36 -1.48
C ILE A 56 -4.52 6.86 -1.50
N PRO A 57 -5.66 7.29 -2.09
CA PRO A 57 -6.00 8.69 -2.15
C PRO A 57 -6.38 9.23 -0.77
N VAL A 58 -5.93 10.44 -0.48
CA VAL A 58 -6.48 11.21 0.63
C VAL A 58 -7.82 11.79 0.18
N PRO A 59 -8.89 11.70 0.98
CA PRO A 59 -10.23 12.15 0.59
C PRO A 59 -10.38 13.68 0.63
N ARG A 60 -9.48 14.42 -0.05
CA ARG A 60 -9.45 15.88 -0.12
C ARG A 60 -9.29 16.33 -1.57
N LYS A 61 -10.28 17.09 -2.05
CA LYS A 61 -10.26 17.71 -3.38
C LYS A 61 -9.44 19.00 -3.43
N ARG A 62 -9.26 19.65 -2.28
CA ARG A 62 -8.46 20.86 -2.08
C ARG A 62 -7.81 20.76 -0.71
N LEU A 63 -6.48 20.85 -0.67
CA LEU A 63 -5.72 20.87 0.56
C LEU A 63 -5.63 22.29 1.08
N LYS A 64 -5.87 22.46 2.38
CA LYS A 64 -5.45 23.63 3.13
C LYS A 64 -3.97 23.51 3.50
N ASP A 65 -3.32 24.62 3.81
CA ASP A 65 -1.88 24.63 4.11
C ASP A 65 -1.49 23.67 5.25
N TYR A 66 -2.29 23.62 6.32
CA TYR A 66 -2.04 22.70 7.44
C TYR A 66 -2.24 21.23 7.05
N GLU A 67 -3.14 20.92 6.11
CA GLU A 67 -3.32 19.55 5.61
C GLU A 67 -2.11 19.13 4.78
N SER A 68 -1.55 20.06 4.00
CA SER A 68 -0.31 19.83 3.24
C SER A 68 0.88 19.57 4.17
N LEU A 69 1.03 20.36 5.25
CA LEU A 69 2.06 20.13 6.27
C LEU A 69 1.91 18.78 6.96
N MET A 70 0.67 18.41 7.33
CA MET A 70 0.39 17.12 7.95
C MET A 70 0.75 15.94 7.03
N ILE A 71 0.38 16.03 5.75
CA ILE A 71 0.74 15.02 4.74
C ILE A 71 2.27 14.92 4.62
N ALA A 72 2.98 16.05 4.63
CA ALA A 72 4.45 16.07 4.60
C ALA A 72 5.07 15.39 5.83
N CYS A 73 4.57 15.66 7.04
CA CYS A 73 5.04 15.00 8.26
C CYS A 73 4.77 13.49 8.24
N ILE A 74 3.60 13.04 7.76
CA ILE A 74 3.28 11.61 7.66
C ILE A 74 4.23 10.92 6.67
N ARG A 75 4.49 11.55 5.52
CA ARG A 75 5.42 11.05 4.49
C ARG A 75 6.81 10.77 5.08
N GLU A 76 7.33 11.65 5.93
CA GLU A 76 8.67 11.50 6.53
C GLU A 76 8.83 10.25 7.41
N VAL A 77 7.74 9.76 7.99
CA VAL A 77 7.76 8.65 8.96
C VAL A 77 7.15 7.35 8.43
N SER A 78 6.38 7.41 7.33
CA SER A 78 5.60 6.27 6.85
C SER A 78 6.30 5.42 5.78
N GLY A 79 7.49 5.82 5.30
CA GLY A 79 8.15 5.15 4.17
C GLY A 79 7.38 5.24 2.85
N CYS A 80 6.36 6.11 2.78
CA CYS A 80 5.57 6.35 1.58
C CYS A 80 6.04 7.63 0.88
N GLU A 81 5.78 7.71 -0.42
CA GLU A 81 5.89 8.95 -1.19
C GLU A 81 4.51 9.57 -1.45
N ILE A 82 4.48 10.86 -1.74
CA ILE A 82 3.26 11.59 -2.06
C ILE A 82 3.23 11.92 -3.54
N PHE A 83 2.18 11.45 -4.22
CA PHE A 83 1.91 11.81 -5.61
C PHE A 83 0.57 12.52 -5.73
N PHE A 84 0.50 13.47 -6.65
CA PHE A 84 -0.73 14.18 -6.96
C PHE A 84 -1.39 13.56 -8.19
N LYS A 85 -2.60 13.06 -8.03
CA LYS A 85 -3.39 12.53 -9.13
C LYS A 85 -4.41 13.55 -9.58
N SER A 86 -4.34 13.90 -10.85
CA SER A 86 -5.30 14.80 -11.50
C SER A 86 -6.35 14.00 -12.27
N ARG A 87 -7.63 14.40 -12.13
CA ARG A 87 -8.76 13.84 -12.88
C ARG A 87 -9.60 14.99 -13.41
N TYR A 88 -9.96 14.93 -14.69
CA TYR A 88 -10.93 15.84 -15.27
C TYR A 88 -12.34 15.23 -15.16
N GLU A 89 -13.25 15.91 -14.45
CA GLU A 89 -14.61 15.45 -14.21
C GLU A 89 -15.54 16.65 -14.05
N ASN A 90 -16.75 16.58 -14.64
CA ASN A 90 -17.75 17.66 -14.61
C ASN A 90 -17.20 19.03 -15.06
N GLN A 91 -16.43 19.02 -16.16
CA GLN A 91 -15.78 20.20 -16.73
C GLN A 91 -14.81 20.92 -15.76
N LYS A 92 -14.29 20.21 -14.76
CA LYS A 92 -13.35 20.74 -13.77
C LYS A 92 -12.19 19.78 -13.56
N TRP A 93 -11.00 20.35 -13.36
CA TRP A 93 -9.83 19.59 -12.91
C TRP A 93 -9.91 19.40 -11.39
N HIS A 94 -9.78 18.14 -10.97
CA HIS A 94 -9.64 17.76 -9.56
C HIS A 94 -8.24 17.20 -9.37
N CYS A 95 -7.54 17.68 -8.35
CA CYS A 95 -6.23 17.18 -7.97
C CYS A 95 -6.31 16.73 -6.51
N TYR A 96 -5.87 15.52 -6.23
CA TYR A 96 -5.85 14.98 -4.87
C TYR A 96 -4.52 14.26 -4.62
N PRO A 97 -3.96 14.38 -3.40
CA PRO A 97 -2.75 13.67 -3.04
C PRO A 97 -3.06 12.18 -2.79
N GLN A 98 -2.06 11.33 -3.01
CA GLN A 98 -2.11 9.92 -2.70
C GLN A 98 -0.82 9.49 -2.00
N PHE A 99 -0.97 8.69 -0.94
CA PHE A 99 0.16 7.98 -0.36
C PHE A 99 0.48 6.78 -1.25
N VAL A 100 1.72 6.74 -1.75
CA VAL A 100 2.21 5.68 -2.63
C VAL A 100 3.34 4.95 -1.91
N GLY A 101 3.17 3.66 -1.70
CA GLY A 101 4.13 2.85 -0.98
C GLY A 101 3.68 1.40 -0.90
N VAL A 102 4.38 0.60 -0.09
CA VAL A 102 3.96 -0.75 0.24
C VAL A 102 2.53 -0.71 0.80
N THR A 103 1.68 -1.66 0.43
CA THR A 103 0.25 -1.64 0.82
C THR A 103 0.02 -1.42 2.31
N SER A 104 0.80 -2.06 3.20
CA SER A 104 0.73 -1.84 4.65
C SER A 104 1.01 -0.39 5.03
N ASP A 105 2.06 0.18 4.45
CA ASP A 105 2.59 1.49 4.79
C ASP A 105 1.68 2.60 4.26
N ALA A 106 1.23 2.46 3.01
CA ALA A 106 0.27 3.39 2.41
C ALA A 106 -1.06 3.39 3.17
N SER A 107 -1.52 2.21 3.60
CA SER A 107 -2.76 2.07 4.37
C SER A 107 -2.64 2.73 5.74
N MET A 108 -1.50 2.50 6.42
CA MET A 108 -1.20 3.12 7.70
C MET A 108 -1.09 4.65 7.57
N ALA A 109 -0.41 5.15 6.55
CA ALA A 109 -0.24 6.58 6.31
C ALA A 109 -1.58 7.30 6.09
N ALA A 110 -2.46 6.71 5.25
CA ALA A 110 -3.81 7.22 5.03
C ALA A 110 -4.64 7.22 6.32
N TYR A 111 -4.58 6.14 7.10
CA TYR A 111 -5.24 6.06 8.40
C TYR A 111 -4.74 7.12 9.40
N CYS A 112 -3.42 7.32 9.49
CA CYS A 112 -2.83 8.36 10.33
C CYS A 112 -3.36 9.75 9.96
N PHE A 113 -3.45 10.06 8.66
CA PHE A 113 -4.05 11.31 8.21
C PHE A 113 -5.51 11.45 8.68
N ASP A 114 -6.33 10.41 8.50
CA ASP A 114 -7.74 10.43 8.90
C ASP A 114 -7.91 10.66 10.41
N VAL A 115 -7.07 10.04 11.24
CA VAL A 115 -7.08 10.23 12.70
C VAL A 115 -6.67 11.65 13.07
N LEU A 116 -5.54 12.14 12.57
CA LEU A 116 -5.03 13.49 12.87
C LEU A 116 -6.01 14.57 12.41
N TYR A 117 -6.55 14.42 11.21
CA TYR A 117 -7.58 15.33 10.70
C TYR A 117 -8.82 15.32 11.61
N SER A 118 -9.30 14.14 12.00
CA SER A 118 -10.48 14.02 12.87
C SER A 118 -10.27 14.67 14.22
N GLN A 119 -9.05 14.63 14.77
CA GLN A 119 -8.71 15.30 16.02
C GLN A 119 -8.67 16.82 15.87
N LEU A 120 -8.11 17.33 14.77
CA LEU A 120 -8.05 18.78 14.51
C LEU A 120 -9.41 19.42 14.28
N VAL A 121 -10.35 18.73 13.62
CA VAL A 121 -11.71 19.27 13.40
C VAL A 121 -12.56 19.30 14.67
N ARG A 122 -12.20 18.50 15.68
CA ARG A 122 -12.90 18.47 16.97
C ARG A 122 -12.40 19.52 17.96
N TYR A 123 -11.30 20.20 17.62
CA TYR A 123 -10.72 21.28 18.41
C TYR A 123 -11.31 22.63 17.98
#